data_AF-A0AAT9QME5-F1
#
_entry.id   AF-A0AAT9QME5-F1
#
_cell.length_a   1.000
_cell.length_b   1.000
_cell.length_c   1.000
_cell.angle_alpha   90.00
_cell.angle_beta   90.00
_cell.angle_gamma   90.00
#
_symmetry.space_group_name_H-M   'P 1'
#
loop_
_entity.id
_entity.type
_entity.pdbx_description
1 polymer ?
#
loop_
_entity_poly.entity_id
_entity_poly.type
_entity_poly.pdbx_seq_one_letter_code
_entity_poly.pdbx_strand_id
1 'polypeptide(L)'
;MRRLGTDKPITTTQSGENGAVSVIVAILLVTLLGFVAISVDVGLIYSERAQAQSGADASALALAQKCGVNLTDPLCSTSSTLAASLANQNALDGKSNVYSIQLDKTARTVSVMTSAKQDGAPQDSVSLYFARALGIDSEKIMATSSATWGTPSRGPVILPLAIAYCKLDMLAGSTAGTEQVLAQSVNGCGGIPGGSAGFKRLQRSVP
;
A
#
# COMPACT_ATOMS: atom_id res chain seq x y z
N MET A 1 53.05 52.05 -58.97
CA MET A 1 53.31 51.14 -57.84
C MET A 1 52.00 50.55 -57.34
N ARG A 2 51.96 49.22 -57.21
CA ARG A 2 50.97 48.30 -56.62
C ARG A 2 49.54 48.80 -56.31
N ARG A 3 48.57 48.20 -57.00
CA ARG A 3 47.16 48.13 -56.57
C ARG A 3 47.08 47.28 -55.29
N LEU A 4 46.52 47.84 -54.22
CA LEU A 4 46.10 47.06 -53.05
C LEU A 4 44.86 46.25 -53.44
N GLY A 5 45.00 44.93 -53.43
CA GLY A 5 43.89 44.00 -53.55
C GLY A 5 43.05 44.04 -52.26
N THR A 6 41.74 44.14 -52.42
CA THR A 6 40.75 43.91 -51.39
C THR A 6 40.80 42.45 -50.93
N ASP A 7 41.21 42.23 -49.69
CA ASP A 7 41.08 40.94 -49.02
C ASP A 7 39.58 40.64 -48.82
N LYS A 8 39.10 39.62 -49.53
CA LYS A 8 37.75 39.10 -49.35
C LYS A 8 37.77 38.19 -48.12
N PRO A 9 37.03 38.48 -47.05
CA PRO A 9 36.96 37.59 -45.90
C PRO A 9 36.32 36.28 -46.37
N ILE A 10 37.04 35.17 -46.22
CA ILE A 10 36.47 33.83 -46.37
C ILE A 10 35.65 33.56 -45.12
N THR A 11 34.37 33.91 -45.18
CA THR A 11 33.39 33.50 -44.18
C THR A 11 33.09 32.03 -44.41
N THR A 12 33.83 31.14 -43.74
CA THR A 12 33.50 29.72 -43.66
C THR A 12 32.19 29.58 -42.88
N THR A 13 31.08 29.46 -43.57
CA THR A 13 29.77 29.19 -42.99
C THR A 13 29.71 27.75 -42.49
N GLN A 14 30.19 27.54 -41.25
CA GLN A 14 30.04 26.29 -40.50
C GLN A 14 28.61 26.15 -39.89
N SER A 15 27.60 26.69 -40.57
CA SER A 15 26.24 26.85 -40.02
C SER A 15 25.30 25.68 -40.33
N GLY A 16 25.77 24.63 -41.03
CA GLY A 16 24.94 23.51 -41.46
C GLY A 16 24.69 22.42 -40.40
N GLU A 17 25.58 22.27 -39.42
CA GLU A 17 25.51 21.13 -38.47
C GLU A 17 24.66 21.44 -37.23
N ASN A 18 24.60 22.71 -36.80
CA ASN A 18 23.82 23.12 -35.62
C ASN A 18 22.29 22.95 -35.82
N GLY A 19 21.81 23.00 -37.07
CA GLY A 19 20.39 22.83 -37.38
C GLY A 19 19.91 21.39 -37.18
N ALA A 20 20.71 20.41 -37.63
CA ALA A 20 20.37 18.99 -37.49
C ALA A 20 20.35 18.55 -36.02
N VAL A 21 21.32 19.04 -35.23
CA VAL A 21 21.38 18.78 -33.78
C VAL A 21 20.13 19.31 -33.08
N SER A 22 19.66 20.51 -33.43
CA SER A 22 18.45 21.08 -32.84
C SER A 22 17.21 20.23 -33.10
N VAL A 23 17.06 19.65 -34.29
CA VAL A 23 15.93 18.78 -34.64
C VAL A 23 15.98 17.48 -33.83
N ILE A 24 17.16 16.87 -33.73
CA ILE A 24 17.34 15.63 -32.96
C ILE A 24 17.05 15.87 -31.48
N VAL A 25 17.54 16.97 -30.91
CA VAL A 25 17.29 17.35 -29.51
C VAL A 25 15.79 17.60 -29.28
N ALA A 26 15.12 18.31 -30.19
CA ALA A 26 13.68 18.56 -30.08
C ALA A 26 12.87 17.25 -30.06
N ILE A 27 13.21 16.30 -30.95
CA ILE A 27 12.55 14.99 -30.99
C ILE A 27 12.83 14.20 -29.70
N LEU A 28 14.08 14.15 -29.24
CA LEU A 28 14.44 13.43 -28.01
C LEU A 28 13.73 14.00 -26.78
N LEU A 29 13.59 15.33 -26.69
CA LEU A 29 12.89 15.98 -25.58
C LEU A 29 11.41 15.59 -25.54
N VAL A 30 10.74 15.57 -26.69
CA VAL A 30 9.34 15.11 -26.80
C VAL A 30 9.22 13.64 -26.37
N THR A 31 10.13 12.77 -26.81
CA THR A 31 10.11 11.35 -26.44
C THR A 31 10.34 11.16 -24.94
N LEU A 32 11.28 11.90 -24.34
CA LEU A 32 11.53 11.85 -22.90
C LEU A 32 10.33 12.32 -22.09
N LEU A 33 9.65 13.39 -22.52
CA LEU A 33 8.40 13.83 -21.88
C LEU A 33 7.30 12.77 -21.97
N GLY A 34 7.22 12.04 -23.09
CA GLY A 34 6.31 10.89 -23.23
C GLY A 34 6.58 9.78 -22.20
N PHE A 35 7.85 9.44 -21.96
CA PHE A 35 8.20 8.46 -20.93
C PHE A 35 7.90 8.95 -19.51
N VAL A 36 8.13 10.23 -19.22
CA VAL A 36 7.80 10.83 -17.92
C VAL A 36 6.30 10.77 -17.66
N ALA A 37 5.48 11.13 -18.65
CA ALA A 37 4.03 11.07 -18.58
C ALA A 37 3.51 9.68 -18.19
N ILE A 38 3.98 8.63 -18.89
CA ILE A 38 3.64 7.23 -18.57
C ILE A 38 4.11 6.85 -17.17
N SER A 39 5.32 7.25 -16.79
CA SER A 39 5.89 6.92 -15.47
C SER A 39 5.04 7.49 -14.32
N VAL A 40 4.53 8.71 -14.48
CA VAL A 40 3.68 9.37 -13.48
C VAL A 40 2.32 8.67 -13.33
N ASP A 41 1.65 8.37 -14.45
CA ASP A 41 0.35 7.69 -14.41
C ASP A 41 0.46 6.30 -13.78
N VAL A 42 1.49 5.54 -14.15
CA VAL A 42 1.75 4.22 -13.55
C VAL A 42 2.06 4.37 -12.06
N GLY A 43 2.90 5.34 -11.68
CA GLY A 43 3.20 5.62 -10.27
C GLY A 43 1.96 5.87 -9.42
N LEU A 44 1.00 6.64 -9.95
CA LEU A 44 -0.29 6.89 -9.30
C LEU A 44 -1.08 5.59 -9.10
N ILE A 45 -1.26 4.80 -10.16
CA ILE A 45 -2.03 3.54 -10.09
C ILE A 45 -1.42 2.60 -9.03
N TYR A 46 -0.09 2.47 -9.00
CA TYR A 46 0.57 1.61 -8.01
C TYR A 46 0.43 2.13 -6.58
N SER A 47 0.49 3.46 -6.38
CA SER A 47 0.28 4.06 -5.08
C SER A 47 -1.12 3.79 -4.55
N GLU A 48 -2.15 4.00 -5.38
CA GLU A 48 -3.55 3.74 -5.02
C GLU A 48 -3.82 2.26 -4.78
N ARG A 49 -3.19 1.38 -5.56
CA ARG A 49 -3.29 -0.07 -5.35
C ARG A 49 -2.68 -0.51 -4.03
N ALA A 50 -1.55 0.10 -3.62
CA ALA A 50 -0.92 -0.21 -2.33
C ALA A 50 -1.79 0.23 -1.15
N GLN A 51 -2.45 1.39 -1.26
CA GLN A 51 -3.40 1.89 -0.26
C GLN A 51 -4.63 0.99 -0.16
N ALA A 52 -5.23 0.64 -1.31
CA ALA A 52 -6.35 -0.30 -1.36
C ALA A 52 -5.98 -1.66 -0.76
N GLN A 53 -4.79 -2.20 -1.08
CA GLN A 53 -4.34 -3.48 -0.52
C GLN A 53 -4.18 -3.40 1.01
N SER A 54 -3.58 -2.32 1.51
CA SER A 54 -3.43 -2.10 2.95
C SER A 54 -4.80 -2.03 3.66
N GLY A 55 -5.76 -1.36 3.04
CA GLY A 55 -7.16 -1.32 3.50
C GLY A 55 -7.85 -2.69 3.49
N ALA A 56 -7.65 -3.49 2.44
CA ALA A 56 -8.17 -4.85 2.35
C ALA A 56 -7.58 -5.75 3.44
N ASP A 57 -6.25 -5.70 3.64
CA ASP A 57 -5.55 -6.51 4.64
C ASP A 57 -6.00 -6.16 6.07
N ALA A 58 -6.08 -4.86 6.39
CA ALA A 58 -6.59 -4.39 7.68
C ALA A 58 -8.04 -4.84 7.92
N SER A 59 -8.89 -4.72 6.90
CA SER A 59 -10.30 -5.10 6.98
C SER A 59 -10.48 -6.61 7.13
N ALA A 60 -9.75 -7.42 6.35
CA ALA A 60 -9.81 -8.87 6.41
C ALA A 60 -9.34 -9.39 7.78
N LEU A 61 -8.24 -8.87 8.30
CA LEU A 61 -7.73 -9.27 9.62
C LEU A 61 -8.70 -8.87 10.75
N ALA A 62 -9.21 -7.63 10.73
CA ALA A 62 -10.13 -7.16 11.75
C ALA A 62 -11.44 -7.95 11.75
N LEU A 63 -11.98 -8.29 10.57
CA LEU A 63 -13.15 -9.16 10.44
C LEU A 63 -12.86 -10.56 10.95
N ALA A 64 -11.72 -11.15 10.57
CA ALA A 64 -11.32 -12.47 11.07
C ALA A 64 -11.20 -12.49 12.60
N GLN A 65 -10.66 -11.43 13.21
CA GLN A 65 -10.58 -11.29 14.67
C GLN A 65 -11.97 -11.21 15.31
N LYS A 66 -12.88 -10.40 14.75
CA LYS A 66 -14.26 -10.27 15.28
C LYS A 66 -15.04 -11.58 15.14
N CYS A 67 -14.98 -12.20 13.97
CA CYS A 67 -15.61 -13.50 13.71
C CYS A 67 -14.99 -14.64 14.52
N GLY A 68 -13.70 -14.57 14.83
CA GLY A 68 -12.99 -15.53 15.67
C GLY A 68 -13.44 -15.50 17.13
N VAL A 69 -13.83 -14.34 17.65
CA VAL A 69 -14.37 -14.21 19.02
C VAL A 69 -15.83 -14.62 19.07
N ASN A 70 -16.66 -14.07 18.19
CA ASN A 70 -18.09 -14.37 18.16
C ASN A 70 -18.66 -14.25 16.74
N LEU A 71 -19.17 -15.37 16.20
CA LEU A 71 -19.79 -15.43 14.88
C LEU A 71 -21.14 -14.69 14.78
N THR A 72 -21.74 -14.33 15.92
CA THR A 72 -23.00 -13.58 16.02
C THR A 72 -22.78 -12.07 16.24
N ASP A 73 -21.53 -11.62 16.34
CA ASP A 73 -21.20 -10.20 16.43
C ASP A 73 -21.75 -9.45 15.18
N PRO A 74 -22.48 -8.33 15.34
CA PRO A 74 -22.95 -7.50 14.23
C PRO A 74 -21.84 -7.06 13.26
N LEU A 75 -20.60 -6.93 13.77
CA LEU A 75 -19.42 -6.60 12.99
C LEU A 75 -18.86 -7.79 12.21
N CYS A 76 -19.21 -9.03 12.56
CA CYS A 76 -18.94 -10.25 11.80
C CYS A 76 -20.02 -10.46 10.72
N SER A 77 -20.13 -9.50 9.81
CA SER A 77 -21.14 -9.49 8.75
C SER A 77 -20.54 -9.02 7.43
N THR A 78 -21.23 -9.29 6.32
CA THR A 78 -20.87 -8.84 4.97
C THR A 78 -21.09 -7.33 4.77
N SER A 79 -21.63 -6.62 5.76
CA SER A 79 -21.87 -5.17 5.76
C SER A 79 -21.23 -4.49 6.97
N SER A 80 -20.08 -4.99 7.41
CA SER A 80 -19.39 -4.48 8.59
C SER A 80 -18.88 -3.05 8.38
N THR A 81 -19.37 -2.13 9.23
CA THR A 81 -18.88 -0.74 9.27
C THR A 81 -17.42 -0.63 9.67
N LEU A 82 -16.91 -1.61 10.42
CA LEU A 82 -15.51 -1.71 10.80
C LEU A 82 -14.62 -1.86 9.56
N ALA A 83 -14.97 -2.77 8.65
CA ALA A 83 -14.22 -2.97 7.40
C ALA A 83 -14.22 -1.69 6.54
N ALA A 84 -15.37 -1.03 6.41
CA ALA A 84 -15.44 0.25 5.69
C ALA A 84 -14.53 1.33 6.34
N SER A 85 -14.54 1.43 7.66
CA SER A 85 -13.70 2.40 8.38
C SER A 85 -12.21 2.11 8.24
N LEU A 86 -11.80 0.84 8.20
CA LEU A 86 -10.40 0.45 8.05
C LEU A 86 -9.92 0.63 6.62
N ALA A 87 -10.74 0.28 5.62
CA ALA A 87 -10.45 0.60 4.23
C ALA A 87 -10.23 2.10 4.05
N ASN A 88 -11.10 2.93 4.63
CA ASN A 88 -11.02 4.38 4.53
C ASN A 88 -9.80 4.98 5.24
N GLN A 89 -9.47 4.52 6.45
CA GLN A 89 -8.31 5.00 7.21
C GLN A 89 -6.95 4.62 6.59
N ASN A 90 -6.91 3.60 5.75
CA ASN A 90 -5.70 3.19 5.02
C ASN A 90 -5.56 3.91 3.67
N ALA A 91 -6.54 4.74 3.30
CA ALA A 91 -6.44 5.65 2.17
C ALA A 91 -5.87 6.99 2.62
N LEU A 92 -4.91 7.54 1.87
CA LEU A 92 -4.29 8.83 2.16
C LEU A 92 -5.30 9.98 2.09
N ASP A 93 -6.30 9.85 1.22
CA ASP A 93 -7.36 10.84 1.00
C ASP A 93 -8.65 10.56 1.79
N GLY A 94 -8.70 9.44 2.53
CA GLY A 94 -9.87 9.01 3.28
C GLY A 94 -11.08 8.71 2.38
N LYS A 95 -10.88 8.20 1.15
CA LYS A 95 -11.99 7.93 0.22
C LYS A 95 -12.10 6.50 -0.27
N SER A 96 -11.18 5.61 0.09
CA SER A 96 -11.36 4.18 -0.23
C SER A 96 -12.64 3.60 0.39
N ASN A 97 -13.20 2.62 -0.31
CA ASN A 97 -14.41 1.94 0.08
C ASN A 97 -14.23 0.41 0.03
N VAL A 98 -15.13 -0.31 0.69
CA VAL A 98 -15.27 -1.75 0.53
C VAL A 98 -16.25 -2.04 -0.60
N TYR A 99 -15.80 -2.77 -1.61
CA TYR A 99 -16.63 -3.19 -2.73
C TYR A 99 -17.44 -4.44 -2.40
N SER A 100 -16.81 -5.43 -1.77
CA SER A 100 -17.51 -6.63 -1.32
C SER A 100 -16.79 -7.30 -0.15
N ILE A 101 -17.59 -8.00 0.66
CA ILE A 101 -17.11 -8.87 1.74
C ILE A 101 -17.73 -10.24 1.49
N GLN A 102 -16.89 -11.24 1.27
CA GLN A 102 -17.29 -12.64 1.24
C GLN A 102 -16.96 -13.26 2.58
N LEU A 103 -17.97 -13.72 3.29
CA LEU A 103 -17.83 -14.31 4.62
C LEU A 103 -18.30 -15.75 4.60
N ASP A 104 -17.38 -16.69 4.79
CA ASP A 104 -17.69 -18.10 4.98
C ASP A 104 -17.47 -18.46 6.46
N LYS A 105 -18.56 -18.58 7.20
CA LYS A 105 -18.53 -18.93 8.63
C LYS A 105 -18.19 -20.40 8.86
N THR A 106 -18.42 -21.27 7.87
CA THR A 106 -18.14 -22.71 7.95
C THR A 106 -16.66 -22.98 7.70
N ALA A 107 -16.12 -22.41 6.62
CA ALA A 107 -14.69 -22.47 6.30
C ALA A 107 -13.85 -21.50 7.14
N ARG A 108 -14.49 -20.71 8.02
CA ARG A 108 -13.86 -19.71 8.90
C ARG A 108 -12.91 -18.76 8.15
N THR A 109 -13.39 -18.31 7.00
CA THR A 109 -12.62 -17.50 6.06
C THR A 109 -13.41 -16.24 5.72
N VAL A 110 -12.72 -15.11 5.67
CA VAL A 110 -13.24 -13.85 5.15
C VAL A 110 -12.36 -13.38 4.00
N SER A 111 -12.99 -12.87 2.95
CA SER A 111 -12.32 -12.20 1.84
C SER A 111 -12.94 -10.82 1.67
N VAL A 112 -12.12 -9.79 1.70
CA VAL A 112 -12.53 -8.39 1.57
C VAL A 112 -11.93 -7.84 0.29
N MET A 113 -12.77 -7.25 -0.55
CA MET A 113 -12.36 -6.52 -1.72
C MET A 113 -12.60 -5.02 -1.50
N THR A 114 -11.55 -4.22 -1.57
CA THR A 114 -11.60 -2.76 -1.44
C THR A 114 -11.36 -2.08 -2.78
N SER A 115 -11.88 -0.88 -2.93
CA SER A 115 -11.68 -0.02 -4.08
C SER A 115 -11.06 1.32 -3.68
N ALA A 116 -10.21 1.87 -4.56
CA ALA A 116 -9.83 3.28 -4.50
C ALA A 116 -10.95 4.12 -5.12
N LYS A 117 -11.17 5.33 -4.58
CA LYS A 117 -12.15 6.26 -5.12
C LYS A 117 -11.59 7.67 -5.04
N GLN A 118 -11.56 8.36 -6.17
CA GLN A 118 -11.18 9.76 -6.23
C GLN A 118 -12.38 10.66 -6.54
N ASP A 119 -12.42 11.85 -5.95
CA ASP A 119 -13.46 12.85 -6.26
C ASP A 119 -13.38 13.28 -7.74
N GLY A 120 -14.53 13.26 -8.41
CA GLY A 120 -14.64 13.61 -9.83
C GLY A 120 -14.29 12.48 -10.79
N ALA A 121 -13.83 11.32 -10.31
CA ALA A 121 -13.69 10.11 -11.11
C ALA A 121 -14.97 9.23 -11.02
N PRO A 122 -15.21 8.33 -11.99
CA PRO A 122 -16.22 7.29 -11.89
C PRO A 122 -16.13 6.46 -10.60
N GLN A 123 -17.19 5.73 -10.27
CA GLN A 123 -17.21 4.93 -9.05
C GLN A 123 -16.10 3.87 -9.07
N ASP A 124 -15.39 3.75 -7.94
CA ASP A 124 -14.27 2.81 -7.75
C ASP A 124 -13.07 3.05 -8.69
N SER A 125 -12.92 4.26 -9.23
CA SER A 125 -11.82 4.61 -10.12
C SER A 125 -11.06 5.85 -9.69
N VAL A 126 -9.87 5.97 -10.26
CA VAL A 126 -8.93 7.08 -10.09
C VAL A 126 -8.70 7.71 -11.45
N SER A 127 -8.74 9.04 -11.51
CA SER A 127 -8.52 9.77 -12.77
C SER A 127 -7.04 9.78 -13.13
N LEU A 128 -6.71 9.44 -14.37
CA LEU A 128 -5.33 9.50 -14.86
C LEU A 128 -5.03 10.91 -15.39
N TYR A 129 -3.75 11.29 -15.36
CA TYR A 129 -3.32 12.62 -15.79
C TYR A 129 -2.98 12.64 -17.27
N PHE A 130 -2.04 11.81 -17.72
CA PHE A 130 -1.55 11.86 -19.09
C PHE A 130 -2.22 10.84 -20.02
N ALA A 131 -2.65 9.70 -19.50
CA ALA A 131 -3.40 8.68 -20.23
C ALA A 131 -4.74 9.21 -20.78
N ARG A 132 -5.24 10.32 -20.19
CA ARG A 132 -6.40 11.06 -20.69
C ARG A 132 -6.22 11.56 -22.12
N ALA A 133 -5.00 11.93 -22.50
CA ALA A 133 -4.67 12.33 -23.87
C ALA A 133 -4.80 11.18 -24.89
N LEU A 134 -4.79 9.92 -24.41
CA LEU A 134 -4.99 8.70 -25.20
C LEU A 134 -6.44 8.18 -25.12
N GLY A 135 -7.35 8.93 -24.48
CA GLY A 135 -8.74 8.54 -24.28
C GLY A 135 -8.99 7.60 -23.09
N ILE A 136 -8.02 7.46 -22.18
CA ILE A 136 -8.17 6.68 -20.95
C ILE A 136 -8.31 7.66 -19.77
N ASP A 137 -9.55 7.95 -19.39
CA ASP A 137 -9.83 9.01 -18.41
C ASP A 137 -9.68 8.54 -16.95
N SER A 138 -9.96 7.26 -16.68
CA SER A 138 -9.90 6.68 -15.34
C SER A 138 -9.67 5.18 -15.36
N GLU A 139 -9.02 4.67 -14.32
CA GLU A 139 -8.77 3.24 -14.13
C GLU A 139 -9.43 2.73 -12.84
N LYS A 140 -10.06 1.56 -12.91
CA LYS A 140 -10.68 0.91 -11.75
C LYS A 140 -9.61 0.17 -10.95
N ILE A 141 -9.43 0.55 -9.69
CA ILE A 141 -8.39 -0.03 -8.82
C ILE A 141 -9.05 -0.82 -7.70
N MET A 142 -8.80 -2.12 -7.70
CA MET A 142 -9.33 -3.07 -6.72
C MET A 142 -8.20 -3.84 -6.07
N ALA A 143 -8.37 -4.13 -4.78
CA ALA A 143 -7.47 -4.98 -4.02
C ALA A 143 -8.28 -5.97 -3.19
N THR A 144 -7.82 -7.21 -3.11
CA THR A 144 -8.50 -8.27 -2.36
C THR A 144 -7.55 -8.86 -1.35
N SER A 145 -8.04 -9.07 -0.14
CA SER A 145 -7.33 -9.76 0.92
C SER A 145 -8.23 -10.76 1.61
N SER A 146 -7.65 -11.89 2.01
CA SER A 146 -8.35 -12.96 2.68
C SER A 146 -7.66 -13.32 3.99
N ALA A 147 -8.46 -13.54 5.04
CA ALA A 147 -7.99 -13.96 6.34
C ALA A 147 -8.85 -15.12 6.87
N THR A 148 -8.22 -16.04 7.60
CA THR A 148 -8.89 -17.16 8.24
C THR A 148 -8.77 -17.07 9.75
N TRP A 149 -9.77 -17.58 10.48
CA TRP A 149 -9.74 -17.63 11.94
C TRP A 149 -9.93 -19.06 12.45
N GLY A 150 -9.30 -19.37 13.58
CA GLY A 150 -9.38 -20.69 14.18
C GLY A 150 -8.29 -20.91 15.23
N THR A 151 -8.31 -22.09 15.82
CA THR A 151 -7.28 -22.54 16.76
C THR A 151 -6.09 -23.11 16.00
N PRO A 152 -4.86 -22.68 16.27
CA PRO A 152 -3.68 -23.27 15.66
C PRO A 152 -3.56 -24.74 16.08
N SER A 153 -3.68 -25.67 15.13
CA SER A 153 -3.63 -27.12 15.41
C SER A 153 -2.30 -27.76 15.02
N ARG A 154 -1.67 -27.30 13.92
CA ARG A 154 -0.30 -27.64 13.48
C ARG A 154 0.25 -26.51 12.60
N GLY A 155 1.58 -26.32 12.59
CA GLY A 155 2.26 -25.38 11.69
C GLY A 155 3.71 -25.79 11.45
N PRO A 156 4.26 -25.59 10.24
CA PRO A 156 5.65 -25.95 9.91
C PRO A 156 6.68 -24.97 10.49
N VAL A 157 6.24 -23.83 11.00
CA VAL A 157 7.10 -22.74 11.51
C VAL A 157 6.91 -22.60 13.01
N ILE A 158 8.03 -22.56 13.72
CA ILE A 158 8.09 -22.14 15.12
C ILE A 158 7.71 -20.66 15.12
N LEU A 159 6.55 -20.31 15.67
CA LEU A 159 6.09 -18.92 15.70
C LEU A 159 6.91 -18.14 16.74
N PRO A 160 7.80 -17.19 16.35
CA PRO A 160 8.56 -16.41 17.32
C PRO A 160 7.65 -15.34 17.93
N LEU A 161 6.96 -15.71 19.01
CA LEU A 161 6.12 -14.80 19.79
C LEU A 161 6.97 -14.13 20.88
N ALA A 162 7.01 -12.80 20.85
CA ALA A 162 7.44 -12.01 21.99
C ALA A 162 6.21 -11.66 22.84
N ILE A 163 6.10 -12.25 24.02
CA ILE A 163 5.03 -11.96 24.97
C ILE A 163 5.60 -11.08 26.07
N ALA A 164 4.92 -9.97 26.38
CA ALA A 164 5.33 -9.11 27.49
C ALA A 164 5.11 -9.86 28.82
N TYR A 165 6.08 -9.80 29.73
CA TYR A 165 6.05 -10.51 31.02
C TYR A 165 4.80 -10.18 31.86
N CYS A 166 4.32 -8.93 31.78
CA CYS A 166 3.09 -8.44 32.41
C CYS A 166 1.80 -9.07 31.87
N LYS A 167 1.85 -9.77 30.73
CA LYS A 167 0.73 -10.53 30.14
C LYS A 167 0.96 -12.04 30.20
N LEU A 168 2.08 -12.48 30.77
CA LEU A 168 2.44 -13.88 30.89
C LEU A 168 2.47 -14.25 32.38
N ASP A 169 1.40 -14.87 32.86
CA ASP A 169 1.29 -15.26 34.26
C ASP A 169 1.91 -16.65 34.48
N MET A 170 3.24 -16.74 34.40
CA MET A 170 3.94 -18.00 34.65
C MET A 170 4.14 -18.17 36.15
N LEU A 171 3.40 -19.10 36.78
CA LEU A 171 3.72 -19.58 38.13
C LEU A 171 5.15 -20.14 38.11
N ALA A 172 6.07 -19.46 38.81
CA ALA A 172 7.48 -19.83 38.84
C ALA A 172 7.66 -21.30 39.29
N GLY A 173 8.19 -22.14 38.39
CA GLY A 173 8.46 -23.55 38.64
C GLY A 173 7.37 -24.53 38.18
N SER A 174 6.26 -24.08 37.60
CA SER A 174 5.26 -24.99 37.03
C SER A 174 5.61 -25.41 35.60
N THR A 175 5.59 -26.71 35.33
CA THR A 175 5.70 -27.27 33.97
C THR A 175 4.37 -27.26 33.21
N ALA A 176 3.28 -26.83 33.86
CA ALA A 176 1.96 -26.67 33.27
C ALA A 176 1.20 -25.47 33.89
N GLY A 177 0.76 -24.53 33.07
CA GLY A 177 -0.09 -23.40 33.47
C GLY A 177 -1.55 -23.61 33.06
N THR A 178 -2.46 -22.85 33.66
CA THR A 178 -3.83 -22.70 33.13
C THR A 178 -3.79 -22.13 31.71
N GLU A 179 -4.78 -22.44 30.87
CA GLU A 179 -4.90 -21.81 29.55
C GLU A 179 -4.92 -20.28 29.69
N GLN A 180 -3.98 -19.60 29.02
CA GLN A 180 -3.89 -18.14 29.04
C GLN A 180 -4.35 -17.57 27.70
N VAL A 181 -5.40 -16.75 27.75
CA VAL A 181 -5.86 -16.00 26.58
C VAL A 181 -4.97 -14.77 26.43
N LEU A 182 -4.08 -14.82 25.45
CA LEU A 182 -3.25 -13.68 25.07
C LEU A 182 -4.10 -12.70 24.24
N ALA A 183 -4.58 -11.63 24.88
CA ALA A 183 -5.30 -10.56 24.20
C ALA A 183 -4.32 -9.52 23.63
N GLN A 184 -4.42 -9.23 22.34
CA GLN A 184 -3.71 -8.10 21.73
C GLN A 184 -4.37 -6.81 22.20
N SER A 185 -3.70 -6.07 23.08
CA SER A 185 -4.22 -4.84 23.69
C SER A 185 -3.23 -3.70 23.52
N VAL A 186 -3.71 -2.59 22.96
CA VAL A 186 -2.99 -1.32 22.97
C VAL A 186 -2.88 -0.82 24.42
N ASN A 187 -1.67 -0.47 24.86
CA ASN A 187 -1.37 0.04 26.21
C ASN A 187 -1.50 -0.94 27.40
N GLY A 188 -1.67 -2.24 27.15
CA GLY A 188 -1.86 -3.23 28.22
C GLY A 188 -0.68 -3.43 29.18
N CYS A 189 0.51 -2.89 28.85
CA CYS A 189 1.74 -2.98 29.63
C CYS A 189 2.51 -1.64 29.62
N GLY A 190 1.93 -0.59 30.21
CA GLY A 190 2.64 0.67 30.44
C GLY A 190 3.11 1.38 29.16
N GLY A 191 2.35 1.27 28.07
CA GLY A 191 2.66 1.94 26.80
C GLY A 191 3.61 1.19 25.86
N ILE A 192 3.97 -0.08 26.16
CA ILE A 192 4.59 -0.96 25.15
C ILE A 192 3.50 -1.27 24.09
N PRO A 193 3.69 -0.88 22.82
CA PRO A 193 2.71 -1.15 21.77
C PRO A 193 2.61 -2.67 21.56
N GLY A 194 1.56 -3.25 22.14
CA GLY A 194 1.22 -4.65 21.96
C GLY A 194 0.74 -4.87 20.53
N GLY A 195 1.62 -5.37 19.68
CA GLY A 195 1.26 -5.90 18.38
C GLY A 195 1.51 -4.97 17.20
N SER A 196 2.77 -4.85 16.82
CA SER A 196 3.25 -4.84 15.44
C SER A 196 4.76 -5.01 15.54
N ALA A 197 5.36 -5.78 14.64
CA ALA A 197 6.80 -6.00 14.57
C ALA A 197 7.59 -4.68 14.57
N GLY A 198 7.92 -4.19 15.76
CA GLY A 198 8.79 -3.06 16.00
C GLY A 198 9.91 -3.57 16.89
N PHE A 199 11.01 -3.98 16.27
CA PHE A 199 12.27 -4.26 16.95
C PHE A 199 12.76 -2.95 17.59
N LYS A 200 12.23 -2.60 18.76
CA LYS A 200 12.84 -1.58 19.60
C LYS A 200 14.09 -2.23 20.18
N ARG A 201 15.26 -1.78 19.69
CA ARG A 201 16.57 -2.22 20.18
C ARG A 201 16.51 -2.35 21.70
N LEU A 202 16.66 -3.58 22.19
CA LEU A 202 17.06 -3.82 23.56
C LEU A 202 18.41 -3.14 23.73
N GLN A 203 18.44 -1.90 24.22
CA GLN A 203 19.65 -1.34 24.79
C GLN A 203 19.93 -2.17 26.03
N ARG A 204 20.88 -3.08 25.86
CA ARG A 204 21.46 -3.90 26.90
C ARG A 204 22.11 -2.95 27.92
N SER A 205 21.41 -2.62 29.00
CA SER A 205 22.06 -2.11 30.21
C SER A 205 22.74 -3.31 30.87
N VAL A 206 24.03 -3.47 30.59
CA VAL A 206 24.92 -4.33 31.38
C VAL A 206 25.28 -3.54 32.65
N PRO A 207 25.30 -4.18 33.84
CA PRO A 207 25.72 -3.55 35.08
C PRO A 207 27.16 -3.03 35.04
#